data_AF-A0A3E2VDL2-F1
#
_entry.id   AF-A0A3E2VDL2-F1
#
_cell.length_a   1.000
_cell.length_b   1.000
_cell.length_c   1.000
_cell.angle_alpha   90.00
_cell.angle_beta   90.00
_cell.angle_gamma   90.00
#
_symmetry.space_group_name_H-M   'P 1'
#
loop_
_entity.id
_entity.type
_entity.pdbx_description
1 polymer ?
#
loop_
_entity_poly.entity_id
_entity_poly.type
_entity_poly.pdbx_seq_one_letter_code
_entity_poly.pdbx_strand_id
1 'polypeptide(L)' 'MNNIDVRQHAANLGVKLWEIADYMGMHDSNFSRKLRKELSVEEKQKIIKVIDYVSKQKRGEIV' A
#
# COMPACT_ATOMS: atom_id res chain seq x y z
N MET A 1 -2.45 -16.44 4.10
CA MET A 1 -1.73 -15.18 3.80
C MET A 1 -2.69 -14.06 4.18
N ASN A 2 -2.31 -13.17 5.09
CA ASN A 2 -3.21 -12.11 5.57
C ASN A 2 -3.15 -10.88 4.64
N ASN A 3 -4.22 -10.08 4.64
CA ASN A 3 -4.34 -8.83 3.85
C ASN A 3 -4.08 -9.01 2.34
N ILE A 4 -4.60 -10.11 1.77
CA ILE A 4 -4.49 -10.39 0.33
C ILE A 4 -5.15 -9.27 -0.48
N ASP A 5 -6.25 -8.72 0.00
CA ASP A 5 -7.00 -7.64 -0.64
C ASP A 5 -6.15 -6.37 -0.82
N VAL A 6 -5.33 -6.00 0.18
CA VAL A 6 -4.41 -4.85 0.06
C VAL A 6 -3.37 -5.09 -1.04
N ARG A 7 -2.86 -6.33 -1.12
CA ARG A 7 -1.88 -6.72 -2.14
C ARG A 7 -2.49 -6.74 -3.53
N GLN A 8 -3.71 -7.25 -3.66
CA GLN A 8 -4.46 -7.25 -4.91
C GLN A 8 -4.78 -5.83 -5.36
N HIS A 9 -5.20 -4.96 -4.44
CA HIS A 9 -5.49 -3.55 -4.75
C HIS A 9 -4.26 -2.82 -5.27
N ALA A 10 -3.12 -2.97 -4.60
CA ALA A 10 -1.84 -2.42 -5.06
C ALA A 10 -1.46 -2.97 -6.45
N ALA A 11 -1.56 -4.28 -6.65
CA ALA A 11 -1.23 -4.92 -7.92
C ALA A 11 -2.15 -4.45 -9.07
N ASN A 12 -3.46 -4.33 -8.83
CA ASN A 12 -4.45 -3.87 -9.81
C ASN A 12 -4.17 -2.44 -10.28
N LEU A 13 -3.63 -1.60 -9.40
CA LEU A 13 -3.27 -0.21 -9.70
C LEU A 13 -1.81 -0.05 -10.17
N GLY A 14 -1.06 -1.14 -10.32
CA GLY A 14 0.35 -1.11 -10.73
C GLY A 14 1.27 -0.45 -9.69
N VAL A 15 0.84 -0.42 -8.42
CA VAL A 15 1.59 0.11 -7.28
C VAL A 15 2.37 -1.03 -6.63
N LYS A 16 3.68 -0.80 -6.46
CA LYS A 16 4.59 -1.73 -5.79
C LYS A 16 4.59 -1.48 -4.29
N LEU A 17 4.80 -2.55 -3.50
CA LEU A 17 4.77 -2.46 -2.03
C LEU A 17 5.83 -1.49 -1.47
N TRP A 18 6.98 -1.39 -2.13
CA TRP A 18 8.02 -0.44 -1.73
C TRP A 18 7.62 1.02 -1.95
N GLU A 19 6.79 1.33 -2.96
CA GLU A 19 6.30 2.70 -3.21
C GLU A 19 5.35 3.13 -2.07
N ILE A 20 4.52 2.21 -1.59
CA ILE A 20 3.66 2.41 -0.42
C ILE A 20 4.51 2.61 0.84
N ALA A 21 5.52 1.76 1.03
CA ALA A 21 6.41 1.82 2.18
C ALA A 21 7.17 3.15 2.24
N ASP A 22 7.70 3.59 1.09
CA ASP A 22 8.39 4.87 0.93
C ASP A 22 7.49 6.05 1.29
N TYR A 23 6.25 6.07 0.77
CA TYR A 23 5.27 7.10 1.12
C TYR A 23 4.91 7.11 2.62
N MET A 24 4.86 5.94 3.25
CA MET A 24 4.61 5.82 4.69
C MET A 24 5.85 6.08 5.55
N GLY A 25 7.00 6.41 4.96
CA GLY A 25 8.26 6.65 5.67
C GLY A 25 8.82 5.41 6.36
N MET A 26 8.59 4.22 5.79
CA MET A 26 9.07 2.96 6.34
C MET A 26 9.78 2.09 5.31
N HIS A 27 10.64 1.19 5.78
CA HIS A 27 11.29 0.23 4.89
C HIS A 27 10.30 -0.79 4.32
N ASP A 28 10.48 -1.18 3.05
CA ASP A 28 9.68 -2.22 2.37
C ASP A 28 9.63 -3.53 3.18
N SER A 29 10.74 -3.91 3.80
CA SER A 29 10.83 -5.10 4.65
C SER A 29 9.89 -5.03 5.86
N ASN A 30 9.71 -3.86 6.46
CA ASN A 30 8.78 -3.63 7.56
C ASN A 30 7.33 -3.71 7.08
N PHE A 31 7.02 -3.05 5.96
CA PHE A 31 5.68 -3.07 5.38
C PHE A 31 5.26 -4.49 4.94
N SER A 32 6.16 -5.21 4.27
CA SER A 32 5.95 -6.60 3.87
C SER A 32 5.71 -7.53 5.04
N ARG A 33 6.42 -7.35 6.17
CA ARG A 33 6.18 -8.09 7.42
C ARG A 33 4.85 -7.71 8.05
N LYS A 34 4.50 -6.43 8.05
CA LYS A 34 3.24 -5.89 8.59
C LYS A 34 2.03 -6.53 7.91
N LEU A 35 2.05 -6.65 6.57
CA LEU A 35 1.00 -7.32 5.81
C LEU A 35 0.82 -8.81 6.12
N ARG A 36 1.77 -9.48 6.80
CA ARG A 36 1.61 -10.90 7.20
C ARG A 36 0.76 -11.08 8.45
N LYS A 37 0.56 -10.03 9.25
CA LYS A 37 -0.29 -10.03 10.45
C LYS A 37 -1.67 -9.48 10.11
N GLU A 38 -2.69 -9.83 10.87
CA GLU A 38 -4.01 -9.22 10.71
C GLU A 38 -3.91 -7.72 11.05
N LEU A 39 -4.41 -6.87 10.15
CA LEU A 39 -4.44 -5.42 10.32
C LEU A 39 -5.82 -4.99 10.77
N SER A 40 -5.88 -3.94 11.59
CA SER A 40 -7.17 -3.32 11.91
C SER A 40 -7.79 -2.73 10.63
N VAL A 41 -9.12 -2.59 10.64
CA VAL A 41 -9.86 -1.98 9.52
C VAL A 41 -9.33 -0.58 9.21
N GLU A 42 -9.01 0.20 10.24
CA GLU A 42 -8.47 1.55 10.13
C GLU A 42 -7.09 1.58 9.46
N GLU A 43 -6.19 0.69 9.86
CA GLU A 43 -4.87 0.58 9.25
C GLU A 43 -4.98 0.15 7.79
N LYS A 44 -5.86 -0.81 7.49
CA LYS A 44 -6.12 -1.26 6.13
C LYS A 44 -6.64 -0.11 5.26
N GLN A 45 -7.59 0.68 5.75
CA GLN A 45 -8.10 1.86 5.04
C GLN A 45 -7.02 2.91 4.80
N LYS A 46 -6.13 3.16 5.76
CA LYS A 46 -4.99 4.06 5.57
C LYS A 46 -4.10 3.57 4.42
N ILE A 47 -3.78 2.28 4.38
CA ILE A 47 -2.93 1.71 3.32
C ILE A 47 -3.62 1.81 1.95
N ILE A 48 -4.91 1.51 1.86
CA ILE A 48 -5.67 1.63 0.60
C ILE A 48 -5.63 3.08 0.09
N LYS A 49 -5.84 4.08 0.97
CA LYS A 49 -5.73 5.50 0.59
C LYS A 49 -4.33 5.86 0.08
N VAL A 50 -3.28 5.32 0.69
CA VAL A 50 -1.91 5.51 0.21
C VAL A 50 -1.71 4.88 -1.18
N ILE A 51 -2.21 3.67 -1.39
CA ILE A 51 -2.15 3.00 -2.71
C ILE A 51 -2.83 3.87 -3.77
N ASP A 52 -4.04 4.37 -3.49
CA ASP A 52 -4.77 5.22 -4.44
C ASP A 52 -4.00 6.52 -4.73
N TYR A 53 -3.41 7.13 -3.70
CA TYR A 53 -2.60 8.33 -3.86
C TYR A 53 -1.36 8.09 -4.73
N VAL A 54 -0.58 7.06 -4.41
CA VAL A 54 0.63 6.67 -5.15
C VAL A 54 0.28 6.31 -6.60
N SER A 55 -0.82 5.58 -6.80
CA SER A 55 -1.33 5.26 -8.14
C SER A 55 -1.62 6.52 -8.96
N LYS A 56 -2.32 7.49 -8.36
CA LYS A 56 -2.65 8.75 -9.05
C LYS A 56 -1.41 9.59 -9.34
N GLN A 57 -0.46 9.68 -8.40
CA GLN A 57 0.84 10.33 -8.66
C GLN A 57 1.58 9.68 -9.82
N LYS A 58 1.61 8.35 -9.88
CA LYS A 58 2.26 7.58 -10.95
C LYS A 58 1.61 7.81 -12.33
N ARG A 59 0.31 8.08 -12.36
CA ARG A 59 -0.44 8.43 -13.57
C ARG A 59 -0.31 9.92 -13.94
N GLY A 60 0.35 10.74 -13.12
CA GLY A 60 0.45 12.18 -13.31
C GLY A 60 -0.84 12.94 -13.01
N GLU A 61 -1.79 12.31 -12.31
CA GLU A 61 -3.08 12.91 -11.94
C GLU A 61 -2.99 13.83 -10.71
N ILE A 62 -1.85 13.81 -10.02
CA ILE A 62 -1.56 14.68 -8.89
C ILE A 62 -0.12 15.20 -9.06
N VAL A 63 0.00 16.51 -9.18
CA VAL A 63 1.23 17.31 -9.25
C VAL A 63 1.29 18.26 -8.07
#